data_AF-A0A2S0M111-F1
#
_entry.id   AF-A0A2S0M111-F1
#
_cell.length_a   1.000
_cell.length_b   1.000
_cell.length_c   1.000
_cell.angle_alpha   90.00
_cell.angle_beta   90.00
_cell.angle_gamma   90.00
#
_symmetry.space_group_name_H-M   'P 1'
#
loop_
_entity.id
_entity.type
_entity.pdbx_description
1 polymer ?
#
loop_
_entity_poly.entity_id
_entity_poly.type
_entity_poly.pdbx_seq_one_letter_code
_entity_poly.pdbx_strand_id
1 'polypeptide(L)'
;MALEPLTPTDRIVNVYLNVARDSLGRPAALFDGYKAGDPLRHCFRLPLVGAELRLSPTALAEKVYHLLNVGDDPMLGTPDERAVAYRLANYRSLSVGDVLEIDGEHLAVASMGFVSVDAPAREAISTPW
;
A
#
# COMPACT_ATOMS: atom_id res chain seq x y z
N MET A 1 15.11 -0.57 -15.61
CA MET A 1 15.15 0.90 -15.61
C MET A 1 15.00 1.36 -14.17
N ALA A 2 15.67 2.42 -13.72
CA ALA A 2 15.44 2.94 -12.38
C ALA A 2 14.19 3.83 -12.42
N LEU A 3 13.28 3.68 -11.44
CA LEU A 3 12.15 4.61 -11.31
C LEU A 3 12.71 6.05 -11.18
N GLU A 4 12.08 7.00 -11.87
CA GLU A 4 12.47 8.40 -11.74
C GLU A 4 12.35 8.87 -10.28
N PRO A 5 13.26 9.72 -9.79
CA PRO A 5 13.16 10.27 -8.44
C PRO A 5 11.87 11.05 -8.26
N LEU A 6 11.20 10.86 -7.12
CA LEU A 6 10.00 11.63 -6.79
C LEU A 6 10.32 13.11 -6.60
N THR A 7 9.48 13.97 -7.15
CA THR A 7 9.52 15.41 -6.97
C THR A 7 8.55 15.85 -5.86
N PRO A 8 8.75 17.03 -5.23
CA PRO A 8 7.81 17.56 -4.24
C PRO A 8 6.39 17.80 -4.75
N THR A 9 6.22 17.87 -6.07
CA THR A 9 4.92 18.09 -6.74
C THR A 9 4.23 16.81 -7.17
N ASP A 10 4.90 15.66 -7.04
CA ASP A 10 4.31 14.39 -7.42
C ASP A 10 3.18 14.04 -6.46
N ARG A 11 2.03 13.70 -7.05
CA ARG A 11 0.95 13.09 -6.29
C ARG A 11 1.28 11.62 -6.12
N ILE A 12 1.28 11.15 -4.87
CA ILE A 12 1.73 9.82 -4.51
C ILE A 12 0.66 9.06 -3.72
N VAL A 13 0.77 7.74 -3.74
CA VAL A 13 0.12 6.86 -2.77
C VAL A 13 1.19 6.37 -1.81
N ASN A 14 1.02 6.61 -0.51
CA ASN A 14 1.87 5.99 0.50
C ASN A 14 1.28 4.63 0.87
N VAL A 15 2.14 3.63 0.93
CA VAL A 15 1.77 2.24 1.19
C VAL A 15 2.32 1.82 2.55
N TYR A 16 1.42 1.39 3.43
CA TYR A 16 1.73 0.96 4.79
C TYR A 16 1.40 -0.51 4.98
N LEU A 17 2.39 -1.29 5.39
CA LEU A 17 2.20 -2.68 5.74
C LEU A 17 1.87 -2.80 7.21
N ASN A 18 0.79 -3.51 7.54
CA ASN A 18 0.46 -3.81 8.92
C ASN A 18 1.37 -4.90 9.46
N VAL A 19 2.08 -4.57 10.54
CA VAL A 19 3.06 -5.47 11.17
C VAL A 19 2.59 -5.95 12.55
N ALA A 20 1.33 -5.69 12.90
CA ALA A 20 0.72 -6.15 14.14
C ALA A 20 0.80 -7.68 14.24
N ARG A 21 1.19 -8.17 15.41
CA ARG A 21 1.25 -9.60 15.71
C ARG A 21 0.43 -9.93 16.95
N ASP A 22 -0.19 -11.09 16.94
CA ASP A 22 -0.85 -11.64 18.11
C ASP A 22 0.15 -12.18 19.14
N SER A 23 -0.34 -12.69 20.27
CA SER A 23 0.49 -13.26 21.34
C SER A 23 1.28 -14.50 20.92
N LEU A 24 0.95 -15.12 19.79
CA LEU A 24 1.65 -16.25 19.19
C LEU A 24 2.60 -15.82 18.07
N GLY A 25 2.75 -14.51 17.84
CA GLY A 25 3.62 -13.95 16.81
C GLY A 25 3.05 -14.01 15.39
N ARG A 26 1.78 -14.36 15.20
CA ARG A 26 1.13 -14.43 13.89
C ARG A 26 0.61 -13.04 13.48
N PRO A 27 0.53 -12.72 12.18
CA PRO A 27 -0.08 -11.47 11.72
C PRO A 27 -1.51 -11.33 12.24
N ALA A 28 -1.79 -10.26 12.99
CA ALA A 28 -3.08 -10.09 13.66
C ALA A 28 -4.18 -9.58 12.69
N ALA A 29 -3.79 -8.71 11.75
CA ALA A 29 -4.73 -8.00 10.91
C ALA A 29 -5.29 -8.82 9.75
N LEU A 30 -4.71 -9.99 9.44
CA LEU A 30 -5.10 -10.80 8.28
C LEU A 30 -6.57 -11.26 8.33
N PHE A 31 -7.14 -11.40 9.52
CA PHE A 31 -8.53 -11.83 9.73
C PHE A 31 -9.44 -10.70 10.20
N ASP A 32 -8.94 -9.83 11.06
CA ASP A 32 -9.75 -8.79 11.71
C ASP A 32 -9.71 -7.43 10.99
N GLY A 33 -8.86 -7.29 9.95
CA GLY A 33 -8.58 -6.00 9.35
C GLY A 33 -7.69 -5.11 10.21
N TYR A 34 -7.48 -3.87 9.75
CA TYR A 34 -6.73 -2.86 10.48
C TYR A 34 -7.51 -2.42 11.72
N LYS A 35 -6.83 -2.32 12.87
CA LYS A 35 -7.36 -1.69 14.08
C LYS A 35 -6.59 -0.40 14.36
N ALA A 36 -7.30 0.62 14.83
CA ALA A 36 -6.66 1.87 15.22
C ALA A 36 -5.56 1.61 16.27
N GLY A 37 -4.35 2.09 15.98
CA GLY A 37 -3.17 1.86 16.83
C GLY A 37 -2.35 0.61 16.45
N ASP A 38 -2.79 -0.21 15.49
CA ASP A 38 -1.94 -1.27 14.94
C ASP A 38 -0.64 -0.66 14.40
N PRO A 39 0.53 -1.27 14.71
CA PRO A 39 1.78 -0.81 14.16
C PRO A 39 1.81 -1.04 12.65
N LEU A 40 2.19 0.02 11.94
CA LEU A 40 2.34 0.07 10.50
C LEU A 40 3.80 0.31 10.13
N ARG A 41 4.22 -0.19 8.96
CA ARG A 41 5.50 0.16 8.34
C ARG A 41 5.26 0.86 7.02
N HIS A 42 5.72 2.10 6.89
CA HIS A 42 5.75 2.77 5.59
C HIS A 42 6.75 2.05 4.69
N CYS A 43 6.28 1.42 3.63
CA CYS A 43 7.12 0.53 2.82
C CYS A 43 7.43 1.09 1.44
N PHE A 44 6.50 1.82 0.85
CA PHE A 44 6.59 2.21 -0.55
C PHE A 44 5.82 3.49 -0.84
N ARG A 45 6.36 4.29 -1.76
CA ARG A 45 5.72 5.49 -2.29
C ARG A 45 5.51 5.28 -3.78
N LEU A 46 4.26 5.33 -4.20
CA LEU A 46 3.88 5.08 -5.59
C LEU A 46 3.51 6.40 -6.26
N PRO A 47 4.27 6.89 -7.25
CA PRO A 47 3.87 8.05 -8.03
C PRO A 47 2.65 7.72 -8.90
N LEU A 48 1.69 8.64 -8.93
CA LEU A 48 0.54 8.60 -9.82
C LEU A 48 0.91 9.17 -11.19
N VAL A 49 0.50 8.51 -12.27
CA VAL A 49 0.80 8.92 -13.64
C VAL A 49 -0.43 9.01 -14.54
N GLY A 50 -0.41 9.97 -15.47
CA GLY A 50 -1.37 10.07 -16.56
C GLY A 50 -2.83 10.09 -16.11
N ALA A 51 -3.58 9.04 -16.46
CA ALA A 51 -4.99 8.92 -16.10
C ALA A 51 -5.25 8.68 -14.61
N GLU A 52 -4.25 8.18 -13.86
CA GLU A 52 -4.38 7.91 -12.42
C GLU A 52 -4.65 9.18 -11.61
N LEU A 53 -4.13 10.32 -12.08
CA LEU A 53 -4.35 11.63 -11.46
C LEU A 53 -5.82 12.09 -11.43
N ARG A 54 -6.72 11.42 -12.16
CA ARG A 54 -8.15 11.74 -12.19
C ARG A 54 -9.02 10.71 -11.49
N LEU A 55 -8.43 9.63 -10.97
CA LEU A 55 -9.17 8.57 -10.29
C LEU A 55 -9.53 9.02 -8.86
N SER A 56 -10.67 8.55 -8.36
CA SER A 56 -11.04 8.72 -6.95
C SER A 56 -10.09 7.90 -6.06
N PRO A 57 -9.97 8.25 -4.76
CA PRO A 57 -9.16 7.50 -3.81
C PRO A 57 -9.48 6.00 -3.79
N THR A 58 -10.76 5.61 -3.79
CA THR A 58 -11.17 4.20 -3.83
C THR A 58 -10.74 3.50 -5.12
N ALA A 59 -10.92 4.12 -6.28
CA ALA A 59 -10.48 3.53 -7.55
C ALA A 59 -8.95 3.44 -7.65
N LEU A 60 -8.24 4.40 -7.07
CA LEU A 60 -6.79 4.34 -6.92
C LEU A 60 -6.38 3.18 -6.00
N ALA A 61 -7.05 3.01 -4.86
CA ALA A 61 -6.75 1.93 -3.92
C ALA A 61 -6.88 0.55 -4.58
N GLU A 62 -7.98 0.30 -5.30
CA GLU A 62 -8.18 -0.95 -6.05
C GLU A 62 -7.09 -1.16 -7.11
N LYS A 63 -6.76 -0.10 -7.86
CA LYS A 63 -5.70 -0.17 -8.88
C LYS A 63 -4.33 -0.46 -8.26
N VAL A 64 -3.98 0.20 -7.17
CA VAL A 64 -2.71 0.00 -6.45
C VAL A 64 -2.64 -1.41 -5.87
N TYR A 65 -3.74 -1.92 -5.32
CA TYR A 65 -3.81 -3.28 -4.83
C TYR A 65 -3.58 -4.31 -5.92
N HIS A 66 -4.24 -4.16 -7.07
CA HIS A 66 -3.99 -5.03 -8.21
C HIS A 66 -2.53 -4.92 -8.68
N LEU A 67 -2.03 -3.70 -8.85
CA LEU A 67 -0.66 -3.42 -9.28
C LEU A 67 0.38 -4.10 -8.38
N LEU A 68 0.28 -3.94 -7.05
CA LEU A 68 1.29 -4.45 -6.11
C LEU A 68 1.14 -5.94 -5.81
N ASN A 69 0.02 -6.56 -6.16
CA ASN A 69 -0.20 -8.00 -5.96
C ASN A 69 0.14 -8.84 -7.19
N VAL A 70 -0.07 -8.31 -8.41
CA VAL A 70 0.10 -9.09 -9.64
C VAL A 70 0.74 -8.32 -10.79
N GLY A 71 0.98 -7.00 -10.65
CA GLY A 71 1.50 -6.16 -11.73
C GLY A 71 2.95 -6.46 -12.11
N ASP A 72 3.67 -7.29 -11.35
CA ASP A 72 5.01 -7.78 -11.67
C ASP A 72 5.01 -9.08 -12.51
N ASP A 73 3.86 -9.75 -12.64
CA ASP A 73 3.76 -11.07 -13.27
C ASP A 73 3.71 -10.97 -14.82
N PRO A 74 4.73 -11.47 -15.55
CA PRO A 74 4.75 -11.44 -17.01
C PRO A 74 3.68 -12.33 -17.66
N MET A 75 3.06 -13.26 -16.92
CA MET A 75 1.97 -14.09 -17.42
C MET A 75 0.64 -13.33 -17.47
N LEU A 76 0.52 -12.21 -16.75
CA LEU A 76 -0.69 -11.39 -16.69
C LEU A 76 -0.59 -10.10 -17.53
N GLY A 77 0.55 -9.87 -18.18
CA GLY A 77 0.78 -8.74 -19.07
C GLY A 77 2.23 -8.29 -19.07
N THR A 78 2.50 -7.11 -19.64
CA THR A 78 3.80 -6.46 -19.48
C THR A 78 3.95 -5.99 -18.03
N PRO A 79 4.99 -6.42 -17.29
CA PRO A 79 5.19 -6.00 -15.91
C PRO A 79 5.31 -4.48 -15.78
N ASP A 80 4.60 -3.90 -14.81
CA ASP A 80 4.73 -2.49 -14.46
C ASP A 80 5.99 -2.31 -13.60
N GLU A 81 6.85 -1.37 -13.97
CA GLU A 81 8.13 -1.15 -13.31
C GLU A 81 7.99 -0.81 -11.81
N ARG A 82 6.87 -0.19 -11.41
CA ARG A 82 6.58 0.13 -10.01
C ARG A 82 6.29 -1.13 -9.19
N ALA A 83 5.56 -2.09 -9.77
CA ALA A 83 5.31 -3.39 -9.15
C ALA A 83 6.61 -4.20 -9.05
N VAL A 84 7.43 -4.19 -10.10
CA VAL A 84 8.75 -4.85 -10.07
C VAL A 84 9.64 -4.23 -8.99
N ALA A 85 9.68 -2.90 -8.87
CA ALA A 85 10.45 -2.22 -7.82
C ALA A 85 9.96 -2.59 -6.41
N TYR A 86 8.64 -2.67 -6.21
CA TYR A 86 8.04 -3.12 -4.96
C TYR A 86 8.49 -4.53 -4.58
N ARG A 87 8.50 -5.46 -5.54
CA ARG A 87 8.97 -6.84 -5.35
C ARG A 87 10.45 -6.93 -5.07
N LEU A 88 11.27 -6.18 -5.81
CA LEU A 88 12.72 -6.13 -5.59
C LEU A 88 13.09 -5.57 -4.21
N ALA A 89 12.23 -4.74 -3.63
CA ALA A 89 12.35 -4.30 -2.23
C ALA A 89 11.91 -5.37 -1.20
N ASN A 90 11.70 -6.62 -1.64
CA ASN A 90 11.24 -7.77 -0.83
C ASN A 90 9.86 -7.59 -0.19
N TYR A 91 9.03 -6.70 -0.75
CA TYR A 91 7.61 -6.65 -0.39
C TYR A 91 6.84 -7.66 -1.23
N ARG A 92 5.96 -8.43 -0.58
CA ARG A 92 5.20 -9.48 -1.26
C ARG A 92 3.90 -8.92 -1.83
N SER A 93 2.90 -8.74 -1.00
CA SER A 93 1.57 -8.36 -1.46
C SER A 93 0.91 -7.48 -0.42
N LEU A 94 0.02 -6.62 -0.89
CA LEU A 94 -0.98 -6.02 -0.03
C LEU A 94 -1.97 -7.07 0.43
N SER A 95 -2.24 -7.05 1.73
CA SER A 95 -3.06 -8.01 2.45
C SER A 95 -4.05 -7.28 3.35
N VAL A 96 -5.06 -8.01 3.81
CA VAL A 96 -6.05 -7.47 4.76
C VAL A 96 -5.33 -6.85 5.96
N GLY A 97 -5.71 -5.61 6.26
CA GLY A 97 -5.13 -4.80 7.32
C GLY A 97 -4.03 -3.82 6.90
N ASP A 98 -3.47 -3.95 5.70
CA ASP A 98 -2.57 -2.93 5.15
C ASP A 98 -3.34 -1.64 4.84
N VAL A 99 -2.65 -0.50 4.84
CA VAL A 99 -3.27 0.82 4.68
C VAL A 99 -2.63 1.57 3.52
N LEU A 100 -3.46 2.27 2.74
CA LEU A 100 -3.04 3.22 1.71
C LEU A 100 -3.41 4.63 2.15
N GLU A 101 -2.48 5.58 2.02
CA GLU A 101 -2.79 7.01 2.10
C GLU A 101 -2.83 7.59 0.69
N ILE A 102 -3.94 8.24 0.35
CA ILE A 102 -4.22 8.83 -0.96
C ILE A 102 -4.84 10.20 -0.71
N ASP A 103 -4.13 11.28 -1.05
CA ASP A 103 -4.56 12.67 -0.80
C ASP A 103 -4.97 12.96 0.66
N GLY A 104 -4.35 12.28 1.62
CA GLY A 104 -4.66 12.40 3.05
C GLY A 104 -5.83 11.52 3.52
N GLU A 105 -6.55 10.85 2.62
CA GLU A 105 -7.50 9.80 2.97
C GLU A 105 -6.76 8.49 3.24
N HIS A 106 -7.22 7.75 4.26
CA HIS A 106 -6.62 6.48 4.65
C HIS A 106 -7.60 5.34 4.41
N LEU A 107 -7.19 4.39 3.58
CA LEU A 107 -8.00 3.26 3.15
C LEU A 107 -7.31 1.96 3.57
N ALA A 108 -7.94 1.22 4.47
CA ALA A 108 -7.46 -0.09 4.89
C ALA A 108 -8.00 -1.17 3.95
N VAL A 109 -7.13 -2.12 3.56
CA VAL A 109 -7.52 -3.32 2.84
C VAL A 109 -8.43 -4.15 3.74
N ALA A 110 -9.66 -4.39 3.30
CA ALA A 110 -10.63 -5.24 3.99
C ALA A 110 -10.69 -6.63 3.33
N SER A 111 -11.44 -7.55 3.93
CA SER A 111 -11.71 -8.86 3.31
C SER A 111 -12.38 -8.74 1.94
N MET A 112 -13.12 -7.66 1.72
CA MET A 112 -13.65 -7.25 0.42
C MET A 112 -13.46 -5.74 0.25
N GLY A 113 -12.66 -5.35 -0.75
CA GLY A 113 -12.43 -3.94 -1.07
C GLY A 113 -11.66 -3.18 0.01
N PHE A 114 -12.09 -1.95 0.29
CA PHE A 114 -11.43 -1.03 1.21
C PHE A 114 -12.42 -0.38 2.16
N VAL A 115 -11.94 -0.07 3.36
CA VAL A 115 -12.68 0.68 4.36
C VAL A 115 -11.90 1.94 4.72
N SER A 116 -12.60 3.07 4.79
CA SER A 116 -12.01 4.32 5.28
C SER A 116 -11.70 4.19 6.76
N VAL A 117 -10.50 4.61 7.14
CA VAL A 117 -10.03 4.61 8.53
C VAL A 117 -9.52 5.99 8.89
N ASP A 118 -9.44 6.28 10.18
CA ASP A 118 -8.75 7.49 10.65
C ASP A 118 -7.26 7.41 10.33
N ALA A 119 -6.62 8.58 10.22
CA ALA A 119 -5.18 8.65 10.03
C ALA A 119 -4.45 7.88 11.15
N PRO A 120 -3.56 6.93 10.81
CA PRO A 120 -2.78 6.20 11.81
C PRO A 120 -1.91 7.16 12.63
N ALA A 121 -1.78 6.86 13.92
CA ALA A 121 -0.90 7.63 14.80
C ALA A 121 0.55 7.57 14.29
N ARG A 122 1.26 8.71 14.26
CA ARG A 122 2.60 8.80 13.66
C ARG A 122 3.60 7.89 14.36
N GLU A 123 3.47 7.76 15.67
CA GLU A 123 4.27 6.89 16.53
C GLU A 123 4.05 5.39 16.24
N ALA A 124 2.92 5.02 15.63
CA ALA A 124 2.64 3.66 15.20
C ALA A 124 3.23 3.34 13.82
N ILE A 125 3.80 4.33 13.11
CA ILE A 125 4.39 4.14 11.78
C ILE A 125 5.91 4.08 11.88
N SER A 126 6.50 2.93 11.59
CA SER A 126 7.95 2.80 11.42
C SER A 126 8.39 3.16 10.00
N THR A 127 9.60 3.71 9.86
CA THR A 127 10.24 3.91 8.55
C THR A 127 10.64 2.57 7.91
N PRO A 128 10.79 2.53 6.57
CA PRO A 128 11.55 1.45 5.95
C PRO A 128 12.99 1.59 6.45
N TRP A 129 13.54 0.53 7.00
CA TRP A 129 14.91 0.41 7.53
C TRP A 129 15.97 0.85 6.52
#